data_AF-A0AB39MN77-F1
#
_entry.id   AF-A0AB39MN77-F1
#
_cell.length_a   1.000
_cell.length_b   1.000
_cell.length_c   1.000
_cell.angle_alpha   90.00
_cell.angle_beta   90.00
_cell.angle_gamma   90.00
#
_symmetry.space_group_name_H-M   'P 1'
#
loop_
_entity.id
_entity.type
_entity.pdbx_description
1 polymer ?
#
loop_
_entity_poly.entity_id
_entity_poly.type
_entity_poly.pdbx_seq_one_letter_code
_entity_poly.pdbx_strand_id
1 'polypeptide(L)'
;MRNSFNTAGFSEVVHETREDPAEAWFSYMGRASHSPRRGLSVQNGPAMIGRVKSVRNFGFAVAEQPAPDVDGPRTTPPDGPTPIDLALTGVAACSLATLIAGGSATGALFDTVEMLIQHGAVPPQRENAVDCRFEISRAEDGPLPTALLDRAVSLSPNHRTLIEHIPLTVSFTHRPGHTDHQKITETDMRVPEWPTAERRLRWVSGPQFLSVPAQTGTGPELRVDQPKQITGVDWGPNPQEYLLMALSSDIASTLARLSADQLDGRTTWNVVAQARIDIRGLLHADPSSLIQLQDVSCTVSASGADDAASGLAELVTSAVTQSRVADLICRRQAVNVWLTPSAPTLLAPLGPQTPL
;
A
#
# COMPACT_ATOMS: atom_id res chain seq x y z
N MET A 1 16.08 17.87 -15.05
CA MET A 1 15.00 16.91 -14.72
C MET A 1 14.99 15.82 -15.78
N ARG A 2 14.74 14.58 -15.40
CA ARG A 2 14.54 13.45 -16.32
C ARG A 2 13.30 12.69 -15.85
N ASN A 3 12.40 12.29 -16.75
CA ASN A 3 11.09 11.72 -16.39
C ASN A 3 10.33 12.59 -15.36
N SER A 4 10.43 13.92 -15.51
CA SER A 4 9.91 14.91 -14.55
C SER A 4 10.32 14.68 -13.09
N PHE A 5 11.39 13.93 -12.87
CA PHE A 5 11.93 13.61 -11.56
C PHE A 5 13.06 14.60 -11.23
N ASN A 6 13.02 15.17 -10.03
CA ASN A 6 14.03 16.11 -9.56
C ASN A 6 15.23 15.36 -8.99
N THR A 7 16.15 14.96 -9.87
CA THR A 7 17.37 14.24 -9.50
C THR A 7 18.29 15.03 -8.57
N ALA A 8 18.30 16.37 -8.67
CA ALA A 8 19.11 17.22 -7.79
C ALA A 8 18.59 17.16 -6.34
N GLY A 9 17.28 17.33 -6.15
CA GLY A 9 16.66 17.22 -4.81
C GLY A 9 16.87 15.85 -4.18
N PHE A 10 16.79 14.76 -4.97
CA PHE A 10 17.12 13.43 -4.45
C PHE A 10 18.60 13.26 -4.09
N SER A 11 19.52 13.87 -4.84
CA SER A 11 20.95 13.81 -4.53
C SER A 11 21.27 14.51 -3.20
N GLU A 12 20.54 15.59 -2.89
CA GLU A 12 20.63 16.29 -1.61
C GLU A 12 20.19 15.38 -0.46
N VAL A 13 19.05 14.68 -0.58
CA VAL A 13 18.59 13.70 0.42
C VAL A 13 19.62 12.57 0.62
N VAL A 14 20.26 12.08 -0.46
CA VAL A 14 21.32 11.07 -0.35
C VAL A 14 22.52 11.61 0.43
N HIS A 15 22.91 12.87 0.20
CA HIS A 15 24.04 13.48 0.88
C HIS A 15 23.72 13.72 2.36
N GLU A 16 22.57 14.31 2.65
CA GLU A 16 22.08 14.57 4.00
C GLU A 16 22.01 13.28 4.84
N THR A 17 21.45 12.21 4.28
CA THR A 17 21.35 10.91 5.00
C THR A 17 22.68 10.20 5.21
N ARG A 18 23.70 10.49 4.39
CA ARG A 18 25.07 10.01 4.60
C ARG A 18 25.79 10.79 5.70
N GLU A 19 25.54 12.08 5.79
CA GLU A 19 26.13 12.96 6.82
C GLU A 19 25.44 12.79 8.17
N ASP A 20 24.11 12.67 8.18
CA ASP A 20 23.28 12.49 9.36
C ASP A 20 22.32 11.30 9.20
N PRO A 21 22.69 10.11 9.71
CA PRO A 21 21.85 8.92 9.64
C PRO A 21 20.47 9.06 10.31
N ALA A 22 20.26 10.06 11.16
CA ALA A 22 18.95 10.30 11.76
C ALA A 22 17.92 10.80 10.73
N GLU A 23 18.37 11.50 9.68
CA GLU A 23 17.50 11.99 8.61
C GLU A 23 16.99 10.86 7.69
N ALA A 24 17.58 9.67 7.78
CA ALA A 24 17.20 8.52 6.96
C ALA A 24 15.90 7.84 7.40
N TRP A 25 15.40 8.14 8.60
CA TRP A 25 14.25 7.45 9.15
C TRP A 25 12.95 8.14 8.78
N PHE A 26 12.16 7.47 7.94
CA PHE A 26 10.82 7.96 7.57
C PHE A 26 9.77 7.15 8.33
N SER A 27 8.80 7.83 8.96
CA SER A 27 7.69 7.22 9.68
C SER A 27 6.37 7.61 9.05
N TYR A 28 5.49 6.63 8.87
CA TYR A 28 4.18 6.82 8.25
C TYR A 28 3.08 6.29 9.17
N MET A 29 1.86 6.76 8.92
CA MET A 29 0.68 6.33 9.67
C MET A 29 -0.53 6.26 8.72
N GLY A 30 -1.34 5.22 8.88
CA GLY A 30 -2.68 5.10 8.31
C GLY A 30 -3.69 4.93 9.44
N ARG A 31 -4.89 5.47 9.25
CA ARG A 31 -6.00 5.35 10.19
C ARG A 31 -7.22 4.84 9.44
N ALA A 32 -8.01 4.03 10.12
CA ALA A 32 -9.33 3.65 9.66
C ALA A 32 -10.34 3.73 10.80
N SER A 33 -11.57 4.06 10.43
CA SER A 33 -12.73 4.01 11.31
C SER A 33 -13.85 3.26 10.62
N HIS A 34 -14.36 2.23 11.27
CA HIS A 34 -15.61 1.56 10.90
C HIS A 34 -16.69 1.98 11.89
N SER A 35 -17.82 2.46 11.37
CA SER A 35 -19.01 2.64 12.17
C SER A 35 -20.25 2.08 11.47
N PRO A 36 -21.22 1.52 12.21
CA PRO A 36 -22.46 0.99 11.64
C PRO A 36 -23.25 2.01 10.81
N ARG A 37 -23.12 3.31 11.12
CA ARG A 37 -23.87 4.38 10.46
C ARG A 37 -23.16 5.00 9.26
N ARG A 38 -21.82 5.00 9.25
CA ARG A 38 -21.02 5.67 8.21
C ARG A 38 -20.19 4.71 7.36
N GLY A 39 -20.24 3.41 7.66
CA GLY A 39 -19.41 2.41 7.03
C GLY A 39 -17.94 2.59 7.40
N LEU A 40 -17.07 2.20 6.46
CA LEU A 40 -15.63 2.19 6.61
C LEU A 40 -15.00 3.41 5.93
N SER A 41 -14.07 4.07 6.63
CA SER A 41 -13.33 5.23 6.13
C SER A 41 -11.86 5.13 6.49
N VAL A 42 -11.00 5.73 5.67
CA VAL A 42 -9.56 5.79 5.89
C VAL A 42 -9.03 7.21 5.85
N GLN A 43 -7.88 7.41 6.48
CA GLN A 43 -7.16 8.67 6.49
C GLN A 43 -5.66 8.41 6.70
N ASN A 44 -4.77 9.13 6.02
CA ASN A 44 -3.37 9.11 6.39
C ASN A 44 -3.14 9.93 7.68
N GLY A 45 -2.12 9.55 8.44
CA GLY A 45 -1.58 10.36 9.53
C GLY A 45 -0.44 11.26 9.07
N PRO A 46 0.08 12.12 9.96
CA PRO A 46 1.28 12.89 9.65
C PRO A 46 2.45 11.92 9.42
N ALA A 47 3.25 12.19 8.41
CA ALA A 47 4.52 11.50 8.20
C ALA A 47 5.66 12.27 8.87
N MET A 48 6.67 11.57 9.35
CA MET A 48 7.97 12.14 9.72
C MET A 48 8.97 11.72 8.65
N ILE A 49 9.68 12.67 8.07
CA ILE A 49 10.67 12.46 7.01
C ILE A 49 11.98 12.98 7.58
N GLY A 50 12.77 12.08 8.13
CA GLY A 50 13.87 12.45 9.02
C GLY A 50 13.30 13.21 10.22
N ARG A 51 13.77 14.44 10.43
CA ARG A 51 13.25 15.32 11.49
C ARG A 51 12.08 16.20 11.07
N VAL A 52 11.72 16.21 9.79
CA VAL A 52 10.68 17.09 9.25
C VAL A 52 9.32 16.43 9.28
N LYS A 53 8.33 17.11 9.87
CA LYS A 53 6.94 16.66 9.87
C LYS A 53 6.23 17.07 8.58
N SER A 54 5.66 16.10 7.87
CA SER A 54 4.75 16.34 6.74
C SER A 54 3.31 16.15 7.18
N VAL A 55 2.55 17.25 7.25
CA VAL A 55 1.15 17.26 7.68
C VAL A 55 0.25 17.30 6.45
N ARG A 56 -0.02 16.11 5.90
CA ARG A 56 -0.96 15.91 4.80
C ARG A 56 -2.22 15.23 5.33
N ASN A 57 -3.35 15.43 4.63
CA ASN A 57 -4.65 14.96 5.09
C ASN A 57 -5.49 14.44 3.91
N PHE A 58 -5.19 13.23 3.49
CA PHE A 58 -5.95 12.47 2.51
C PHE A 58 -6.82 11.46 3.24
N GLY A 59 -8.12 11.49 2.98
CA GLY A 59 -9.06 10.52 3.52
C GLY A 59 -10.28 10.38 2.64
N PHE A 60 -10.85 9.18 2.62
CA PHE A 60 -11.99 8.83 1.78
C PHE A 60 -12.72 7.59 2.33
N ALA A 61 -13.94 7.38 1.86
CA ALA A 61 -14.70 6.17 2.14
C ALA A 61 -14.10 4.99 1.37
N VAL A 62 -14.11 3.81 1.98
CA VAL A 62 -13.64 2.57 1.39
C VAL A 62 -14.76 1.55 1.44
N ALA A 63 -14.80 0.67 0.45
CA ALA A 63 -15.76 -0.42 0.45
C ALA A 63 -15.31 -1.54 1.39
N GLU A 64 -16.25 -2.15 2.08
CA GLU A 64 -15.98 -3.34 2.89
C GLU A 64 -15.57 -4.51 1.98
N GLN A 65 -14.66 -5.35 2.48
CA GLN A 65 -14.34 -6.60 1.79
C GLN A 65 -15.56 -7.53 1.86
N PRO A 66 -15.91 -8.21 0.75
CA PRO A 66 -16.94 -9.24 0.80
C PRO A 66 -16.48 -10.35 1.75
N ALA A 67 -17.42 -10.97 2.47
CA ALA A 67 -17.07 -12.14 3.28
C ALA A 67 -16.50 -13.25 2.36
N PRO A 68 -15.49 -14.02 2.83
CA PRO A 68 -14.81 -15.02 2.01
C PRO A 68 -15.74 -16.12 1.47
N ASP A 69 -16.83 -16.41 2.18
CA ASP A 69 -17.78 -17.48 1.84
C ASP A 69 -18.89 -17.05 0.86
N VAL A 70 -18.87 -15.81 0.36
CA VAL A 70 -19.86 -15.32 -0.61
C VAL A 70 -19.42 -15.70 -2.02
N ASP A 71 -19.83 -16.89 -2.45
CA ASP A 71 -19.66 -17.36 -3.83
C ASP A 71 -20.56 -16.58 -4.80
N GLY A 72 -19.93 -15.89 -5.75
CA GLY A 72 -20.62 -15.30 -6.90
C GLY A 72 -19.97 -14.00 -7.41
N PRO A 73 -20.04 -13.72 -8.72
CA PRO A 73 -19.61 -12.43 -9.25
C PRO A 73 -20.46 -11.32 -8.61
N ARG A 74 -19.81 -10.32 -7.99
CA ARG A 74 -20.51 -9.12 -7.49
C ARG A 74 -21.24 -8.49 -8.67
N THR A 75 -22.57 -8.42 -8.57
CA THR A 75 -23.42 -7.83 -9.61
C THR A 75 -23.31 -6.31 -9.68
N THR A 76 -22.77 -5.68 -8.63
CA THR A 76 -22.54 -4.24 -8.56
C THR A 76 -21.11 -3.97 -8.09
N PRO A 77 -20.32 -3.15 -8.81
CA PRO A 77 -19.02 -2.71 -8.34
C PRO A 77 -19.17 -1.99 -6.99
N PRO A 78 -18.22 -2.14 -6.05
CA PRO A 78 -18.24 -1.36 -4.83
C PRO A 78 -18.15 0.14 -5.14
N ASP A 79 -18.88 0.96 -4.38
CA ASP A 79 -18.90 2.43 -4.50
C ASP A 79 -17.56 3.10 -4.11
N GLY A 80 -16.58 2.32 -3.63
CA GLY A 80 -15.27 2.77 -3.17
C GLY A 80 -14.19 1.71 -3.37
N PRO A 81 -12.90 2.07 -3.20
CA PRO A 81 -11.82 1.09 -3.24
C PRO A 81 -11.93 0.17 -2.00
N THR A 82 -11.58 -1.09 -2.15
CA THR A 82 -11.46 -2.02 -1.01
C THR A 82 -10.09 -1.86 -0.33
N PRO A 83 -9.91 -2.34 0.92
CA PRO A 83 -8.59 -2.34 1.57
C PRO A 83 -7.49 -3.00 0.74
N ILE A 84 -7.80 -4.09 0.03
CA ILE A 84 -6.80 -4.75 -0.82
C ILE A 84 -6.44 -3.90 -2.05
N ASP A 85 -7.39 -3.14 -2.62
CA ASP A 85 -7.09 -2.19 -3.70
C ASP A 85 -6.10 -1.11 -3.27
N LEU A 86 -6.22 -0.64 -2.01
CA LEU A 86 -5.28 0.30 -1.42
C LEU A 86 -3.88 -0.31 -1.26
N ALA A 87 -3.80 -1.55 -0.76
CA ALA A 87 -2.53 -2.24 -0.59
C ALA A 87 -1.82 -2.46 -1.94
N LEU A 88 -2.55 -2.98 -2.94
CA LEU A 88 -2.02 -3.19 -4.29
C LEU A 88 -1.57 -1.87 -4.94
N THR A 89 -2.33 -0.79 -4.72
CA THR A 89 -1.94 0.57 -5.14
C THR A 89 -0.62 1.00 -4.50
N GLY A 90 -0.48 0.81 -3.19
CA GLY A 90 0.76 1.10 -2.48
C GLY A 90 1.95 0.29 -3.01
N VAL A 91 1.81 -1.02 -3.19
CA VAL A 91 2.90 -1.89 -3.69
C VAL A 91 3.33 -1.50 -5.10
N ALA A 92 2.38 -1.38 -6.02
CA ALA A 92 2.69 -1.07 -7.41
C ALA A 92 3.30 0.32 -7.54
N ALA A 93 2.77 1.34 -6.84
CA ALA A 93 3.29 2.70 -6.94
C ALA A 93 4.72 2.81 -6.40
N CYS A 94 5.02 2.11 -5.30
CA CYS A 94 6.37 2.06 -4.75
C CYS A 94 7.38 1.43 -5.74
N SER A 95 6.95 0.36 -6.40
CA SER A 95 7.78 -0.36 -7.38
C SER A 95 8.01 0.48 -8.64
N LEU A 96 6.96 1.12 -9.16
CA LEU A 96 7.07 2.06 -10.27
C LEU A 96 7.92 3.29 -9.92
N ALA A 97 7.74 3.89 -8.73
CA ALA A 97 8.55 5.01 -8.28
C ALA A 97 10.04 4.66 -8.23
N THR A 98 10.37 3.46 -7.73
CA THR A 98 11.75 2.97 -7.68
C THR A 98 12.32 2.77 -9.09
N LEU A 99 11.54 2.20 -10.01
CA LEU A 99 11.92 2.05 -11.41
C LEU A 99 12.17 3.41 -12.09
N ILE A 100 11.24 4.35 -11.95
CA ILE A 100 11.32 5.69 -12.56
C ILE A 100 12.51 6.46 -12.00
N ALA A 101 12.73 6.42 -10.67
CA ALA A 101 13.86 7.07 -10.02
C ALA A 101 15.19 6.47 -10.51
N GLY A 102 15.29 5.14 -10.54
CA GLY A 102 16.47 4.41 -11.02
C GLY A 102 16.78 4.71 -12.48
N GLY A 103 15.78 4.66 -13.36
CA GLY A 103 15.93 5.01 -14.77
C GLY A 103 16.34 6.47 -14.97
N SER A 104 15.74 7.38 -14.20
CA SER A 104 16.09 8.81 -14.23
C SER A 104 17.55 9.05 -13.82
N ALA A 105 18.05 8.32 -12.82
CA ALA A 105 19.44 8.39 -12.38
C ALA A 105 20.43 7.81 -13.41
N THR A 106 20.05 6.76 -14.15
CA THR A 106 20.93 6.10 -15.12
C THR A 106 20.85 6.63 -16.54
N GLY A 107 20.02 7.63 -16.82
CA GLY A 107 19.92 8.19 -18.18
C GLY A 107 18.66 7.82 -18.96
N ALA A 108 17.87 6.86 -18.49
CA ALA A 108 16.73 6.34 -19.24
C ALA A 108 15.58 7.35 -19.34
N LEU A 109 15.04 7.47 -20.55
CA LEU A 109 13.83 8.24 -20.86
C LEU A 109 12.67 7.28 -21.11
N PHE A 110 11.57 7.51 -20.40
CA PHE A 110 10.34 6.74 -20.54
C PHE A 110 9.25 7.58 -21.20
N ASP A 111 8.49 6.98 -22.10
CA ASP A 111 7.27 7.59 -22.66
C ASP A 111 6.05 7.17 -21.84
N THR A 112 5.96 5.87 -21.54
CA THR A 112 4.91 5.31 -20.69
C THR A 112 5.49 4.23 -19.78
N VAL A 113 5.00 4.17 -18.54
CA VAL A 113 5.29 3.09 -17.61
C VAL A 113 4.00 2.71 -16.91
N GLU A 114 3.60 1.46 -17.05
CA GLU A 114 2.44 0.90 -16.38
C GLU A 114 2.80 -0.38 -15.64
N MET A 115 2.02 -0.71 -14.63
CA MET A 115 2.12 -1.95 -13.88
C MET A 115 0.73 -2.51 -13.60
N LEU A 116 0.50 -3.74 -14.05
CA LEU A 116 -0.60 -4.56 -13.57
C LEU A 116 -0.15 -5.32 -12.33
N ILE A 117 -0.91 -5.23 -11.26
CA ILE A 117 -0.67 -6.01 -10.04
C ILE A 117 -1.90 -6.82 -9.68
N GLN A 118 -1.71 -8.12 -9.44
CA GLN A 118 -2.74 -9.08 -9.06
C GLN A 118 -2.37 -9.75 -7.75
N HIS A 119 -3.35 -10.03 -6.89
CA HIS A 119 -3.18 -10.83 -5.67
C HIS A 119 -4.34 -11.80 -5.48
N GLY A 120 -4.03 -13.06 -5.19
CA GLY A 120 -5.00 -14.14 -4.95
C GLY A 120 -4.55 -15.45 -5.59
N ALA A 121 -5.46 -16.38 -5.81
CA ALA A 121 -5.18 -17.61 -6.54
C ALA A 121 -4.92 -17.29 -8.01
N VAL A 122 -3.64 -17.31 -8.43
CA VAL A 122 -3.25 -17.10 -9.83
C VAL A 122 -2.97 -18.46 -10.47
N PRO A 123 -3.78 -18.92 -11.45
CA PRO A 123 -3.51 -20.18 -12.15
C PRO A 123 -2.13 -20.16 -12.82
N PRO A 124 -1.33 -21.25 -12.76
CA PRO A 124 -1.64 -22.59 -12.23
C PRO A 124 -1.28 -22.79 -10.74
N GLN A 125 -0.80 -21.75 -10.04
CA GLN A 125 -0.31 -21.84 -8.67
C GLN A 125 -1.50 -21.73 -7.70
N ARG A 126 -1.68 -22.75 -6.83
CA ARG A 126 -2.79 -22.80 -5.85
C ARG A 126 -2.48 -22.05 -4.54
N GLU A 127 -1.39 -21.30 -4.48
CA GLU A 127 -1.01 -20.50 -3.33
C GLU A 127 -1.31 -19.03 -3.60
N ASN A 128 -1.69 -18.28 -2.57
CA ASN A 128 -1.82 -16.83 -2.65
C ASN A 128 -0.48 -16.24 -3.13
N ALA A 129 -0.48 -15.72 -4.35
CA ALA A 129 0.68 -15.14 -5.01
C ALA A 129 0.39 -13.69 -5.41
N VAL A 130 1.46 -12.93 -5.61
CA VAL A 130 1.40 -11.58 -6.17
C VAL A 130 2.03 -11.59 -7.54
N ASP A 131 1.27 -11.23 -8.56
CA ASP A 131 1.75 -11.13 -9.94
C ASP A 131 1.92 -9.66 -10.33
N CYS A 132 3.13 -9.29 -10.74
CA CYS A 132 3.51 -7.94 -11.13
C CYS A 132 3.92 -7.94 -12.60
N ARG A 133 3.16 -7.28 -13.48
CA ARG A 133 3.48 -7.16 -14.91
C ARG A 133 3.76 -5.71 -15.27
N PHE A 134 4.98 -5.43 -15.71
CA PHE A 134 5.42 -4.11 -16.14
C PHE A 134 5.25 -3.96 -17.64
N GLU A 135 4.65 -2.85 -18.06
CA GLU A 135 4.53 -2.44 -19.47
C GLU A 135 5.25 -1.09 -19.64
N ILE A 136 6.35 -1.07 -20.40
CA ILE A 136 7.25 0.07 -20.47
C ILE A 136 7.54 0.42 -21.93
N SER A 137 7.27 1.68 -22.29
CA SER A 137 7.63 2.28 -23.57
C SER A 137 8.69 3.38 -23.37
N ARG A 138 9.62 3.51 -24.32
CA ARG A 138 10.81 4.38 -24.23
C ARG A 138 11.06 5.09 -25.55
N ALA A 139 11.63 6.29 -25.44
CA ALA A 139 12.00 7.12 -26.59
C ALA A 139 13.18 6.57 -27.41
N GLU A 140 14.02 5.73 -26.79
CA GLU A 140 15.17 5.09 -27.45
C GLU A 140 14.84 3.64 -27.79
N ASP A 141 15.09 3.25 -29.04
CA ASP A 141 14.99 1.86 -29.48
C ASP A 141 16.05 1.00 -28.80
N GLY A 142 15.60 0.00 -28.03
CA GLY A 142 16.47 -0.97 -27.39
C GLY A 142 15.82 -1.66 -26.21
N PRO A 143 16.33 -2.83 -25.78
CA PRO A 143 15.80 -3.52 -24.62
C PRO A 143 15.93 -2.63 -23.38
N LEU A 144 14.93 -2.68 -22.49
CA LEU A 144 15.09 -2.16 -21.15
C LEU A 144 16.27 -2.90 -20.49
N PRO A 145 17.24 -2.20 -19.89
CA PRO A 145 18.25 -2.86 -19.09
C PRO A 145 17.53 -3.68 -18.00
N THR A 146 17.69 -4.99 -18.01
CA THR A 146 17.12 -5.89 -16.97
C THR A 146 17.49 -5.41 -15.57
N ALA A 147 18.69 -4.84 -15.43
CA ALA A 147 19.18 -4.18 -14.22
C ALA A 147 18.24 -3.08 -13.65
N LEU A 148 17.43 -2.40 -14.47
CA LEU A 148 16.45 -1.43 -13.96
C LEU A 148 15.26 -2.11 -13.29
N LEU A 149 14.77 -3.20 -13.87
CA LEU A 149 13.71 -4.00 -13.26
C LEU A 149 14.22 -4.70 -12.00
N ASP A 150 15.42 -5.28 -12.06
CA ASP A 150 16.08 -5.91 -10.90
C ASP A 150 16.26 -4.91 -9.74
N ARG A 151 16.59 -3.65 -10.06
CA ARG A 151 16.63 -2.56 -9.07
C ARG A 151 15.26 -2.23 -8.51
N ALA A 152 14.23 -2.11 -9.36
CA ALA A 152 12.88 -1.82 -8.91
C ALA A 152 12.39 -2.85 -7.88
N VAL A 153 12.62 -4.15 -8.14
CA VAL A 153 12.23 -5.22 -7.22
C VAL A 153 13.14 -5.32 -5.99
N SER A 154 14.44 -5.05 -6.14
CA SER A 154 15.40 -5.16 -5.04
C SER A 154 15.36 -3.97 -4.08
N LEU A 155 14.93 -2.80 -4.55
CA LEU A 155 15.03 -1.55 -3.80
C LEU A 155 13.70 -0.93 -3.42
N SER A 156 12.58 -1.40 -3.98
CA SER A 156 11.25 -0.91 -3.60
C SER A 156 10.90 -1.38 -2.18
N PRO A 157 10.71 -0.47 -1.21
CA PRO A 157 10.32 -0.85 0.16
C PRO A 157 9.09 -1.75 0.22
N ASN A 158 8.05 -1.44 -0.55
CA ASN A 158 6.83 -2.23 -0.51
C ASN A 158 7.02 -3.59 -1.22
N HIS A 159 7.84 -3.70 -2.27
CA HIS A 159 8.16 -5.00 -2.86
C HIS A 159 8.97 -5.87 -1.88
N ARG A 160 9.99 -5.28 -1.23
CA ARG A 160 10.76 -5.97 -0.18
C ARG A 160 9.88 -6.41 0.97
N THR A 161 8.90 -5.59 1.37
CA THR A 161 7.89 -5.95 2.37
C THR A 161 7.12 -7.21 1.99
N LEU A 162 6.79 -7.42 0.70
CA LEU A 162 6.08 -8.63 0.26
C LEU A 162 6.93 -9.91 0.33
N ILE A 163 8.24 -9.82 0.07
CA ILE A 163 9.10 -11.01 -0.06
C ILE A 163 9.89 -11.33 1.21
N GLU A 164 9.75 -10.51 2.25
CA GLU A 164 10.37 -10.67 3.56
C GLU A 164 9.33 -11.01 4.63
N HIS A 165 9.80 -11.49 5.78
CA HIS A 165 8.95 -11.63 6.97
C HIS A 165 8.86 -10.30 7.72
N ILE A 166 7.65 -9.83 7.97
CA ILE A 166 7.41 -8.55 8.64
C ILE A 166 6.62 -8.81 9.93
N PRO A 167 7.23 -8.64 11.12
CA PRO A 167 6.51 -8.79 12.37
C PRO A 167 5.51 -7.64 12.57
N LEU A 168 4.30 -7.97 13.02
CA LEU A 168 3.26 -7.00 13.34
C LEU A 168 3.04 -6.94 14.86
N THR A 169 3.20 -5.77 15.45
CA THR A 169 2.84 -5.53 16.86
C THR A 169 1.46 -4.93 16.96
N VAL A 170 0.55 -5.58 17.68
CA VAL A 170 -0.82 -5.11 17.87
C VAL A 170 -0.98 -4.64 19.32
N SER A 171 -1.56 -3.47 19.52
CA SER A 171 -1.94 -2.96 20.83
C SER A 171 -3.43 -2.65 20.90
N PHE A 172 -4.05 -2.93 22.05
CA PHE A 172 -5.45 -2.62 22.30
C PHE A 172 -5.69 -2.39 23.79
N THR A 173 -6.68 -1.56 24.09
CA THR A 173 -7.04 -1.21 25.48
C THR A 173 -8.39 -1.83 25.79
N HIS A 174 -8.41 -2.85 26.66
CA HIS A 174 -9.65 -3.52 27.09
C HIS A 174 -10.17 -2.99 28.44
N ARG A 175 -9.34 -2.25 29.19
CA ARG A 175 -9.69 -1.56 30.45
C ARG A 175 -8.98 -0.21 30.56
N PRO A 176 -9.57 0.82 31.20
CA PRO A 176 -8.90 2.09 31.43
C PRO A 176 -7.53 1.91 32.09
N GLY A 177 -6.47 2.43 31.46
CA GLY A 177 -5.10 2.33 31.97
C GLY A 177 -4.41 0.98 31.73
N HIS A 178 -5.04 0.02 31.05
CA HIS A 178 -4.42 -1.26 30.70
C HIS A 178 -4.40 -1.47 29.18
N THR A 179 -3.21 -1.40 28.60
CA THR A 179 -2.97 -1.65 27.18
C THR A 179 -2.21 -2.96 27.06
N ASP A 180 -2.81 -3.91 26.35
CA ASP A 180 -2.14 -5.15 25.99
C ASP A 180 -1.33 -4.94 24.71
N HIS A 181 -0.23 -5.67 24.62
CA HIS A 181 0.61 -5.74 23.43
C HIS A 181 0.75 -7.20 23.03
N GLN A 182 0.43 -7.49 21.78
CA GLN A 182 0.56 -8.82 21.21
C GLN A 182 1.40 -8.73 19.94
N LYS A 183 2.42 -9.59 19.86
CA LYS A 183 3.19 -9.75 18.64
C LYS A 183 2.54 -10.85 17.81
N ILE A 184 2.09 -10.49 16.61
CA ILE A 184 1.54 -11.43 15.62
C ILE A 184 2.65 -11.77 14.62
N THR A 185 2.78 -13.05 14.32
CA THR A 185 3.77 -13.60 13.41
C THR A 185 3.09 -14.30 12.23
N GLU A 186 3.83 -14.56 11.15
CA GLU A 186 3.35 -15.28 9.97
C GLU A 186 2.61 -16.59 10.31
N THR A 187 3.11 -17.38 11.28
CA THR A 187 2.51 -18.67 11.65
C THR A 187 1.12 -18.54 12.27
N ASP A 188 0.73 -17.33 12.68
CA ASP A 188 -0.57 -17.07 13.29
C ASP A 188 -1.65 -16.76 12.22
N MET A 189 -1.24 -16.44 10.98
CA MET A 189 -2.16 -16.03 9.92
C MET A 189 -3.03 -17.20 9.45
N ARG A 190 -4.35 -16.96 9.40
CA ARG A 190 -5.38 -17.93 9.00
C ARG A 190 -6.24 -17.29 7.93
N VAL A 191 -5.71 -17.27 6.72
CA VAL A 191 -6.30 -16.49 5.64
C VAL A 191 -7.25 -17.37 4.85
N PRO A 192 -8.53 -16.97 4.73
CA PRO A 192 -9.45 -17.61 3.81
C PRO A 192 -8.94 -17.54 2.36
N GLU A 193 -9.49 -18.39 1.49
CA GLU A 193 -9.34 -18.15 0.05
C GLU A 193 -10.08 -16.87 -0.31
N TRP A 194 -9.35 -15.87 -0.83
CA TRP A 194 -9.94 -14.60 -1.23
C TRP A 194 -10.07 -14.52 -2.75
N PRO A 195 -11.13 -13.86 -3.26
CA PRO A 195 -11.22 -13.54 -4.67
C PRO A 195 -10.01 -12.74 -5.14
N THR A 196 -9.56 -13.01 -6.37
CA THR A 196 -8.47 -12.26 -6.99
C THR A 196 -8.79 -10.76 -7.01
N ALA A 197 -7.85 -9.97 -6.51
CA ALA A 197 -7.89 -8.51 -6.56
C ALA A 197 -6.84 -8.02 -7.55
N GLU A 198 -7.16 -6.97 -8.29
CA GLU A 198 -6.32 -6.49 -9.39
C GLU A 198 -6.40 -4.98 -9.56
N ARG A 199 -5.23 -4.35 -9.72
CA ARG A 199 -5.11 -2.92 -10.00
C ARG A 199 -4.13 -2.69 -11.14
N ARG A 200 -4.41 -1.68 -11.96
CA ARG A 200 -3.48 -1.17 -12.97
C ARG A 200 -3.00 0.21 -12.55
N LEU A 201 -1.70 0.39 -12.48
CA LEU A 201 -1.08 1.68 -12.23
C LEU A 201 -0.42 2.21 -13.47
N ARG A 202 -0.57 3.51 -13.70
CA ARG A 202 0.06 4.26 -14.77
C ARG A 202 0.86 5.41 -14.19
N TRP A 203 2.10 5.54 -14.65
CA TRP A 203 2.93 6.70 -14.37
C TRP A 203 2.40 7.93 -15.12
N VAL A 204 2.27 9.05 -14.40
CA VAL A 204 1.81 10.33 -14.94
C VAL A 204 3.00 11.25 -15.19
N SER A 205 3.75 11.57 -14.13
CA SER A 205 4.90 12.48 -14.19
C SER A 205 5.65 12.45 -12.85
N GLY A 206 6.99 12.36 -12.87
CA GLY A 206 7.78 12.39 -11.64
C GLY A 206 7.34 11.28 -10.66
N PRO A 207 7.04 11.61 -9.38
CA PRO A 207 6.52 10.65 -8.41
C PRO A 207 5.00 10.41 -8.45
N GLN A 208 4.30 10.91 -9.48
CA GLN A 208 2.84 10.86 -9.58
C GLN A 208 2.36 9.64 -10.38
N PHE A 209 1.41 8.90 -9.81
CA PHE A 209 0.81 7.72 -10.43
C PHE A 209 -0.70 7.75 -10.34
N LEU A 210 -1.32 7.12 -11.32
CA LEU A 210 -2.75 6.88 -11.38
C LEU A 210 -3.00 5.39 -11.23
N SER A 211 -3.73 5.00 -10.19
CA SER A 211 -4.17 3.64 -9.98
C SER A 211 -5.63 3.53 -10.36
N VAL A 212 -5.96 2.57 -11.21
CA VAL A 212 -7.34 2.28 -11.63
C VAL A 212 -7.64 0.79 -11.43
N PRO A 213 -8.92 0.42 -11.28
CA PRO A 213 -9.33 -0.97 -11.39
C PRO A 213 -8.92 -1.51 -12.76
N ALA A 214 -8.40 -2.73 -12.83
CA ALA A 214 -7.96 -3.28 -14.11
C ALA A 214 -9.10 -3.62 -15.05
N GLN A 215 -10.28 -3.92 -14.50
CA GLN A 215 -11.51 -4.01 -15.28
C GLN A 215 -12.08 -2.60 -15.47
N THR A 216 -12.29 -2.22 -16.73
CA THR A 216 -12.81 -0.88 -17.07
C THR A 216 -14.21 -0.67 -16.49
N GLY A 217 -14.42 0.47 -15.83
CA GLY A 217 -15.71 0.87 -15.27
C GLY A 217 -16.02 0.33 -13.86
N THR A 218 -15.09 -0.37 -13.20
CA THR A 218 -15.37 -1.03 -11.91
C THR A 218 -14.67 -0.35 -10.72
N GLY A 219 -15.18 0.81 -10.28
CA GLY A 219 -14.72 1.49 -9.05
C GLY A 219 -13.77 2.68 -9.28
N PRO A 220 -13.33 3.34 -8.20
CA PRO A 220 -12.68 4.65 -8.31
C PRO A 220 -11.20 4.59 -8.67
N GLU A 221 -10.77 5.67 -9.31
CA GLU A 221 -9.37 6.04 -9.52
C GLU A 221 -8.73 6.50 -8.20
N LEU A 222 -7.48 6.11 -7.99
CA LEU A 222 -6.66 6.51 -6.84
C LEU A 222 -5.41 7.22 -7.32
N ARG A 223 -5.17 8.42 -6.80
CA ARG A 223 -3.99 9.23 -7.09
C ARG A 223 -2.90 8.91 -6.09
N VAL A 224 -1.68 8.71 -6.57
CA VAL A 224 -0.51 8.45 -5.72
C VAL A 224 0.52 9.52 -5.98
N ASP A 225 1.10 10.06 -4.91
CA ASP A 225 2.17 11.06 -4.99
C ASP A 225 3.03 11.06 -3.72
N GLN A 226 4.18 11.70 -3.80
CA GLN A 226 5.06 11.88 -2.65
C GLN A 226 4.77 13.20 -1.91
N PRO A 227 5.18 13.31 -0.63
CA PRO A 227 5.27 14.58 0.08
C PRO A 227 6.18 15.58 -0.66
N LYS A 228 5.89 16.88 -0.53
CA LYS A 228 6.79 17.96 -1.01
C LYS A 228 8.23 17.85 -0.48
N GLN A 229 8.40 17.35 0.74
CA GLN A 229 9.71 17.13 1.36
C GLN A 229 10.57 16.13 0.58
N ILE A 230 9.97 15.24 -0.20
CA ILE A 230 10.66 14.26 -1.04
C ILE A 230 10.20 14.38 -2.50
N THR A 231 10.17 15.62 -2.98
CA THR A 231 9.98 16.03 -4.39
C THR A 231 8.60 15.84 -5.01
N GLY A 232 7.59 15.40 -4.24
CA GLY A 232 6.21 15.37 -4.72
C GLY A 232 5.52 16.73 -4.63
N VAL A 233 4.22 16.77 -4.92
CA VAL A 233 3.42 18.00 -4.88
C VAL A 233 2.18 17.88 -3.98
N ASP A 234 2.09 16.81 -3.20
CA ASP A 234 0.95 16.45 -2.35
C ASP A 234 -0.34 16.21 -3.17
N TRP A 235 -0.25 15.53 -4.31
CA TRP A 235 -1.40 15.21 -5.17
C TRP A 235 -2.25 14.02 -4.68
N GLY A 236 -1.68 13.17 -3.83
CA GLY A 236 -2.35 12.04 -3.20
C GLY A 236 -1.50 11.42 -2.09
N PRO A 237 -2.04 10.39 -1.39
CA PRO A 237 -1.25 9.61 -0.46
C PRO A 237 -0.04 9.00 -1.15
N ASN A 238 1.03 8.79 -0.41
CA ASN A 238 2.20 8.10 -0.92
C ASN A 238 2.06 6.58 -0.79
N PRO A 239 2.97 5.79 -1.40
CA PRO A 239 2.86 4.35 -1.41
C PRO A 239 2.80 3.70 -0.02
N GLN A 240 3.49 4.26 0.97
CA GLN A 240 3.51 3.76 2.34
C GLN A 240 2.21 4.09 3.08
N GLU A 241 1.68 5.29 2.91
CA GLU A 241 0.40 5.69 3.47
C GLU A 241 -0.74 4.82 2.93
N TYR A 242 -0.74 4.51 1.62
CA TYR A 242 -1.71 3.57 1.04
C TYR A 242 -1.65 2.20 1.71
N LEU A 243 -0.46 1.66 1.93
CA LEU A 243 -0.28 0.34 2.55
C LEU A 243 -0.74 0.31 4.02
N LEU A 244 -0.51 1.39 4.77
CA LEU A 244 -0.96 1.49 6.16
C LEU A 244 -2.46 1.81 6.29
N MET A 245 -3.02 2.62 5.39
CA MET A 245 -4.47 2.82 5.29
C MET A 245 -5.18 1.50 4.92
N ALA A 246 -4.59 0.70 4.03
CA ALA A 246 -5.06 -0.64 3.71
C ALA A 246 -5.08 -1.54 4.93
N LEU A 247 -3.95 -1.63 5.66
CA LEU A 247 -3.84 -2.49 6.84
C LEU A 247 -4.86 -2.10 7.92
N SER A 248 -4.94 -0.80 8.25
CA SER A 248 -5.88 -0.32 9.26
C SER A 248 -7.35 -0.53 8.86
N SER A 249 -7.71 -0.30 7.60
CA SER A 249 -9.09 -0.51 7.13
C SER A 249 -9.49 -1.97 7.06
N ASP A 250 -8.57 -2.85 6.66
CA ASP A 250 -8.85 -4.28 6.59
C ASP A 250 -9.11 -4.88 7.98
N ILE A 251 -8.28 -4.50 8.96
CA ILE A 251 -8.48 -4.89 10.36
C ILE A 251 -9.79 -4.30 10.91
N ALA A 252 -10.07 -3.02 10.66
CA ALA A 252 -11.32 -2.38 11.12
C ALA A 252 -12.57 -3.04 10.51
N SER A 253 -12.54 -3.35 9.22
CA SER A 253 -13.61 -4.07 8.52
C SER A 253 -13.82 -5.47 9.09
N THR A 254 -12.71 -6.17 9.38
CA THR A 254 -12.75 -7.53 9.92
C THR A 254 -13.27 -7.55 11.36
N LEU A 255 -12.84 -6.59 12.20
CA LEU A 255 -13.37 -6.40 13.55
C LEU A 255 -14.88 -6.17 13.53
N ALA A 256 -15.37 -5.29 12.65
CA ALA A 256 -16.79 -5.03 12.51
C ALA A 256 -17.57 -6.29 12.11
N ARG A 257 -17.07 -7.06 11.13
CA ARG A 257 -17.67 -8.32 10.70
C ARG A 257 -17.72 -9.37 11.83
N LEU A 258 -16.61 -9.59 12.52
CA LEU A 258 -16.50 -10.61 13.57
C LEU A 258 -17.29 -10.24 14.84
N SER A 259 -17.53 -8.95 15.08
CA SER A 259 -18.27 -8.46 16.26
C SER A 259 -19.74 -8.16 16.00
N ALA A 260 -20.22 -8.30 14.76
CA ALA A 260 -21.58 -7.94 14.37
C ALA A 260 -22.65 -8.60 15.26
N ASP A 261 -22.49 -9.90 15.54
CA ASP A 261 -23.44 -10.68 16.35
C ASP A 261 -23.20 -10.53 17.86
N GLN A 262 -22.04 -10.00 18.28
CA GLN A 262 -21.61 -9.99 19.69
C GLN A 262 -21.80 -8.63 20.38
N LEU A 263 -21.78 -7.53 19.62
CA LEU A 263 -21.73 -6.16 20.18
C LEU A 263 -22.89 -5.26 19.72
N ASP A 264 -24.07 -5.85 19.49
CA ASP A 264 -25.34 -5.16 19.14
C ASP A 264 -25.26 -4.20 17.94
N GLY A 265 -24.23 -4.33 17.09
CA GLY A 265 -24.03 -3.48 15.92
C GLY A 265 -23.94 -1.98 16.21
N ARG A 266 -23.49 -1.57 17.42
CA ARG A 266 -23.30 -0.14 17.79
C ARG A 266 -21.85 0.28 17.89
N THR A 267 -20.94 -0.67 17.98
CA THR A 267 -19.51 -0.43 18.16
C THR A 267 -18.90 0.30 16.98
N THR A 268 -18.14 1.34 17.26
CA THR A 268 -17.24 1.98 16.31
C THR A 268 -15.84 1.49 16.55
N TRP A 269 -15.21 0.94 15.51
CA TRP A 269 -13.83 0.45 15.55
C TRP A 269 -12.90 1.49 14.96
N ASN A 270 -11.84 1.85 15.67
CA ASN A 270 -10.78 2.71 15.17
C ASN A 270 -9.46 1.96 15.22
N VAL A 271 -8.77 1.93 14.08
CA VAL A 271 -7.48 1.26 13.92
C VAL A 271 -6.46 2.25 13.40
N VAL A 272 -5.30 2.31 14.03
CA VAL A 272 -4.17 3.13 13.60
C VAL A 272 -3.01 2.21 13.29
N ALA A 273 -2.57 2.18 12.04
CA ALA A 273 -1.39 1.44 11.61
C ALA A 273 -0.19 2.39 11.44
N GLN A 274 1.00 1.97 11.86
CA GLN A 274 2.24 2.73 11.72
C GLN A 274 3.37 1.83 11.27
N ALA A 275 4.32 2.39 10.53
CA ALA A 275 5.57 1.74 10.17
C ALA A 275 6.65 2.78 9.90
N ARG A 276 7.89 2.31 9.82
CA ARG A 276 9.06 3.11 9.46
C ARG A 276 9.82 2.50 8.30
N ILE A 277 10.59 3.31 7.61
CA ILE A 277 11.54 2.89 6.57
C ILE A 277 12.86 3.62 6.83
N ASP A 278 13.94 2.90 6.65
CA ASP A 278 15.27 3.47 6.52
C ASP A 278 15.58 3.70 5.04
N ILE A 279 15.53 4.96 4.59
CA ILE A 279 15.72 5.26 3.17
C ILE A 279 17.15 5.08 2.68
N ARG A 280 18.13 4.84 3.56
CA ARG A 280 19.51 4.58 3.13
C ARG A 280 19.62 3.32 2.29
N GLY A 281 18.81 2.30 2.57
CA GLY A 281 18.74 1.08 1.76
C GLY A 281 18.23 1.37 0.35
N LEU A 282 17.11 2.09 0.23
CA LEU A 282 16.52 2.52 -1.05
C LEU A 282 17.50 3.38 -1.87
N LEU A 283 18.21 4.27 -1.20
CA LEU A 283 19.12 5.24 -1.82
C LEU A 283 20.53 4.69 -2.07
N HIS A 284 20.81 3.42 -1.74
CA HIS A 284 22.16 2.86 -1.74
C HIS A 284 23.18 3.71 -0.98
N ALA A 285 22.73 4.38 0.08
CA ALA A 285 23.63 5.10 0.98
C ALA A 285 24.31 4.13 1.97
N ASP A 286 23.65 3.03 2.31
CA ASP A 286 24.17 1.98 3.17
C ASP A 286 23.62 0.60 2.72
N PRO A 287 24.48 -0.33 2.26
CA PRO A 287 24.06 -1.66 1.81
C PRO A 287 23.60 -2.59 2.95
N SER A 288 23.86 -2.24 4.22
CA SER A 288 23.40 -3.01 5.39
C SER A 288 22.01 -2.57 5.89
N SER A 289 21.51 -1.42 5.41
CA SER A 289 20.21 -0.90 5.80
C SER A 289 19.08 -1.72 5.18
N LEU A 290 18.10 -2.09 6.02
CA LEU A 290 16.89 -2.78 5.57
C LEU A 290 16.02 -1.85 4.71
N ILE A 291 15.39 -2.42 3.69
CA ILE A 291 14.62 -1.67 2.68
C ILE A 291 13.12 -1.80 2.93
N GLN A 292 12.67 -2.94 3.45
CA GLN A 292 11.29 -3.22 3.79
C GLN A 292 10.74 -2.30 4.89
N LEU A 293 9.42 -2.34 5.10
CA LEU A 293 8.80 -1.75 6.27
C LEU A 293 9.36 -2.34 7.56
N GLN A 294 9.59 -1.47 8.54
CA GLN A 294 10.11 -1.78 9.87
C GLN A 294 9.15 -1.27 10.93
N ASP A 295 9.22 -1.84 12.13
CA ASP A 295 8.41 -1.45 13.29
C ASP A 295 6.89 -1.36 12.98
N VAL A 296 6.38 -2.31 12.17
CA VAL A 296 4.96 -2.32 11.80
C VAL A 296 4.11 -2.58 13.04
N SER A 297 3.20 -1.66 13.31
CA SER A 297 2.33 -1.75 14.48
C SER A 297 0.91 -1.27 14.19
N CYS A 298 -0.05 -1.83 14.92
CA CYS A 298 -1.46 -1.46 14.85
C CYS A 298 -2.00 -1.20 16.26
N THR A 299 -2.67 -0.07 16.47
CA THR A 299 -3.43 0.21 17.69
C THR A 299 -4.91 0.14 17.39
N VAL A 300 -5.63 -0.70 18.14
CA VAL A 300 -7.07 -0.90 18.02
C VAL A 300 -7.79 -0.27 19.23
N SER A 301 -8.86 0.46 18.95
CA SER A 301 -9.74 1.01 19.98
C SER A 301 -11.21 0.88 19.55
N ALA A 302 -12.09 0.69 20.52
CA ALA A 302 -13.53 0.60 20.34
C ALA A 302 -14.22 1.76 21.05
N SER A 303 -15.35 2.23 20.52
CA SER A 303 -16.24 3.19 21.19
C SER A 303 -17.69 2.75 21.04
N GLY A 304 -18.52 3.00 22.05
CA GLY A 304 -19.95 2.65 22.04
C GLY A 304 -20.28 1.22 22.48
N ALA A 305 -19.33 0.48 23.04
CA ALA A 305 -19.56 -0.78 23.74
C ALA A 305 -19.33 -0.55 25.24
N ASP A 306 -20.39 -0.61 26.04
CA ASP A 306 -20.34 -0.25 27.46
C ASP A 306 -19.56 -1.26 28.33
N ASP A 307 -19.16 -2.42 27.80
CA ASP A 307 -18.37 -3.41 28.55
C ASP A 307 -17.71 -4.48 27.65
N ALA A 308 -17.05 -4.08 26.54
CA ALA A 308 -16.35 -5.03 25.65
C ALA A 308 -15.04 -5.60 26.25
N ALA A 309 -15.01 -5.89 27.55
CA ALA A 309 -13.80 -6.35 28.26
C ALA A 309 -13.58 -7.87 28.15
N SER A 310 -14.62 -8.68 27.96
CA SER A 310 -14.46 -10.13 27.77
C SER A 310 -14.32 -10.46 26.28
N GLY A 311 -13.17 -11.03 25.89
CA GLY A 311 -12.95 -11.53 24.53
C GLY A 311 -12.39 -10.52 23.52
N LEU A 312 -12.14 -9.25 23.89
CA LEU A 312 -11.55 -8.27 22.97
C LEU A 312 -10.20 -8.72 22.42
N ALA A 313 -9.35 -9.31 23.26
CA ALA A 313 -8.05 -9.83 22.84
C ALA A 313 -8.19 -10.92 21.76
N GLU A 314 -9.11 -11.86 21.96
CA GLU A 314 -9.38 -12.95 21.02
C GLU A 314 -9.99 -12.41 19.72
N LEU A 315 -10.89 -11.43 19.82
CA LEU A 315 -11.51 -10.75 18.67
C LEU A 315 -10.46 -9.99 17.85
N VAL A 316 -9.59 -9.21 18.50
CA VAL A 316 -8.50 -8.48 17.84
C VAL A 316 -7.52 -9.45 17.19
N THR A 317 -7.10 -10.49 17.91
CA THR A 317 -6.25 -11.55 17.35
C THR A 317 -6.90 -12.18 16.11
N SER A 318 -8.18 -12.54 16.20
CA SER A 318 -8.92 -13.15 15.10
C SER A 318 -9.06 -12.20 13.91
N ALA A 319 -9.30 -10.92 14.16
CA ALA A 319 -9.42 -9.93 13.09
C ALA A 319 -8.10 -9.68 12.36
N VAL A 320 -6.98 -9.62 13.10
CA VAL A 320 -5.65 -9.45 12.51
C VAL A 320 -5.23 -10.70 11.74
N THR A 321 -5.44 -11.89 12.30
CA THR A 321 -5.03 -13.17 11.66
C THR A 321 -5.89 -13.54 10.45
N GLN A 322 -7.12 -13.02 10.34
CA GLN A 322 -7.97 -13.15 9.15
C GLN A 322 -7.81 -11.99 8.15
N SER A 323 -7.06 -10.95 8.48
CA SER A 323 -6.88 -9.78 7.61
C SER A 323 -6.05 -10.17 6.38
N ARG A 324 -6.65 -10.01 5.20
CA ARG A 324 -6.00 -10.23 3.90
C ARG A 324 -4.79 -9.32 3.70
N VAL A 325 -4.90 -8.06 4.14
CA VAL A 325 -3.81 -7.08 4.02
C VAL A 325 -2.71 -7.37 5.05
N ALA A 326 -3.06 -7.80 6.26
CA ALA A 326 -2.07 -8.23 7.24
C ALA A 326 -1.28 -9.44 6.73
N ASP A 327 -1.94 -10.43 6.11
CA ASP A 327 -1.24 -11.53 5.44
C ASP A 327 -0.27 -11.04 4.36
N LEU A 328 -0.77 -10.21 3.44
CA LEU A 328 0.01 -9.65 2.34
C LEU A 328 1.30 -8.96 2.84
N ILE A 329 1.24 -8.29 3.99
CA ILE A 329 2.37 -7.56 4.59
C ILE A 329 3.27 -8.46 5.43
N CYS A 330 2.70 -9.35 6.25
CA CYS A 330 3.45 -10.04 7.31
C CYS A 330 4.01 -11.39 6.88
N ARG A 331 3.33 -12.07 5.94
CA ARG A 331 3.77 -13.35 5.39
C ARG A 331 4.59 -13.12 4.14
N ARG A 332 5.64 -13.92 3.97
CA ARG A 332 6.41 -13.95 2.73
C ARG A 332 5.52 -14.43 1.57
N GLN A 333 5.35 -13.55 0.59
CA GLN A 333 4.57 -13.82 -0.61
C GLN A 333 5.44 -14.44 -1.71
N ALA A 334 4.85 -15.34 -2.49
CA ALA A 334 5.38 -15.70 -3.79
C ALA A 334 5.09 -14.56 -4.77
N VAL A 335 6.13 -13.84 -5.21
CA VAL A 335 5.99 -12.69 -6.11
C VAL A 335 6.57 -13.02 -7.47
N ASN A 336 5.71 -13.03 -8.49
CA ASN A 336 6.10 -13.20 -9.89
C ASN A 336 6.25 -11.81 -10.54
N VAL A 337 7.36 -11.60 -11.26
CA VAL A 337 7.63 -10.32 -11.94
C VAL A 337 7.86 -10.55 -13.42
N TRP A 338 7.09 -9.85 -14.25
CA TRP A 338 7.11 -9.98 -15.70
C TRP A 338 7.35 -8.63 -16.35
N LEU A 339 8.15 -8.62 -17.42
CA LEU A 339 8.24 -7.49 -18.33
C LEU A 339 7.52 -7.85 -19.61
N THR A 340 6.47 -7.11 -19.95
CA THR A 340 5.77 -7.25 -21.22
C THR A 340 6.19 -6.10 -22.13
N PRO A 341 6.62 -6.37 -23.37
CA PRO A 341 6.83 -5.31 -24.35
C PRO A 341 5.52 -4.53 -24.49
N SER A 342 5.56 -3.21 -24.33
CA SER A 342 4.38 -2.39 -24.57
C SER A 342 3.90 -2.64 -25.99
N ALA A 343 2.65 -3.06 -26.16
CA ALA A 343 2.04 -3.14 -27.48
C ALA A 343 2.17 -1.74 -28.12
N PRO A 344 2.51 -1.63 -29.42
CA PRO A 344 2.58 -0.34 -30.07
C PRO A 344 1.25 0.36 -29.85
N THR A 345 1.28 1.45 -29.10
CA THR A 345 0.09 2.20 -28.74
C THR A 345 -0.48 2.78 -30.03
N LEU A 346 -1.51 2.13 -30.58
CA LEU A 346 -2.43 2.81 -31.49
C LEU A 346 -3.13 3.85 -30.62
N LEU A 347 -2.55 5.05 -30.54
CA LEU A 347 -3.17 6.20 -29.90
C LEU A 347 -4.52 6.39 -30.58
N ALA A 348 -5.59 5.88 -29.97
CA ALA A 348 -6.92 6.36 -30.27
C ALA A 348 -6.89 7.86 -29.96
N PRO A 349 -7.22 8.73 -30.93
CA PRO A 349 -7.17 10.16 -30.72
C PRO A 349 -8.03 10.49 -29.50
N LEU A 350 -7.43 11.21 -28.55
CA LEU A 350 -8.18 11.84 -27.47
C LEU A 350 -9.33 12.60 -28.13
N GLY A 351 -10.56 12.14 -27.88
CA GLY A 351 -11.76 12.79 -28.42
C GLY A 351 -11.73 14.29 -28.10
N PRO A 352 -12.37 15.12 -28.95
CA PRO A 352 -12.30 16.57 -28.83
C PRO A 352 -12.64 16.99 -27.40
N GLN A 353 -11.69 17.66 -26.74
CA GLN A 353 -11.94 18.27 -25.44
C GLN A 353 -13.02 19.34 -25.65
N THR A 354 -14.18 19.13 -25.05
CA THR A 354 -15.23 20.15 -24.98
C THR A 354 -14.66 21.33 -24.21
N PRO A 355 -14.57 22.54 -24.80
CA PRO A 355 -14.16 23.72 -24.05
C PRO A 355 -15.23 24.03 -22.99
N LEU A 356 -14.76 24.31 -21.76
CA LEU A 356 -15.56 24.90 -20.70
C LEU A 356 -15.88 26.37 -20.99
#